data_AF-A0A2H3AYJ6-F1
#
_entry.id   AF-A0A2H3AYJ6-F1
#
_cell.length_a   1.000
_cell.length_b   1.000
_cell.length_c   1.000
_cell.angle_alpha   90.00
_cell.angle_beta   90.00
_cell.angle_gamma   90.00
#
_symmetry.space_group_name_H-M   'P 1'
#
loop_
_entity.id
_entity.type
_entity.pdbx_description
1 polymer ?
#
loop_
_entity_poly.entity_id
_entity_poly.type
_entity_poly.pdbx_seq_one_letter_code
_entity_poly.pdbx_strand_id
1 'polypeptide(L)'
;IVRTQIPPRRVWDLYSNRVMPCWVMKDKQWPRPISHAWVDETDRADIWMPINGYEWPVPILKDANLDLIRIEMLNLGIEYAWLDVLCLRQKGGPGENLRVEEWKLDVPTIGSVYGCEQAVLYLSGLGRPLSLSAGDLDSDRCWFRRAWTLQEVGENRVIAGDTEGGPLHAEPIDGEGNYADEMLTRFHQQLRALDNISPDSYQIFGVLAEMRGRVSAKPVDKVAGLAFRLESTTISVYNENQSLEGAWTALVNTIIPWLRGDLFFGYPEEGKGDKKWRLSWDQVL
;
A
#
# COMPACT_ATOMS: atom_id res chain seq x y z
N ILE A 1 -4.43 7.91 -19.91
CA ILE A 1 -5.54 7.49 -19.01
C ILE A 1 -5.47 5.96 -18.92
N VAL A 2 -5.54 5.43 -17.71
CA VAL A 2 -5.42 4.01 -17.33
C VAL A 2 -6.72 3.61 -16.65
N ARG A 3 -7.24 2.40 -16.90
CA ARG A 3 -8.39 1.87 -16.14
C ARG A 3 -7.90 1.31 -14.80
N THR A 4 -8.63 1.52 -13.72
CA THR A 4 -8.18 1.08 -12.38
C THR A 4 -8.38 -0.40 -12.14
N GLN A 5 -9.36 -1.03 -12.79
CA GLN A 5 -9.62 -2.48 -12.70
C GLN A 5 -8.77 -3.27 -13.71
N ILE A 6 -7.45 -3.14 -13.61
CA ILE A 6 -6.51 -3.94 -14.39
C ILE A 6 -5.86 -4.96 -13.44
N PRO A 7 -5.81 -6.26 -13.82
CA PRO A 7 -5.10 -7.26 -13.02
C PRO A 7 -3.60 -6.94 -12.97
N PRO A 8 -2.91 -7.29 -11.88
CA PRO A 8 -1.47 -7.06 -11.79
C PRO A 8 -0.75 -7.76 -12.94
N ARG A 9 0.37 -7.20 -13.43
CA ARG A 9 1.12 -7.83 -14.54
C ARG A 9 1.66 -9.21 -14.19
N ARG A 10 2.11 -9.37 -12.95
CA ARG A 10 2.78 -10.54 -12.42
C ARG A 10 2.21 -10.91 -11.07
N VAL A 11 2.33 -12.17 -10.72
CA VAL A 11 1.97 -12.75 -9.43
C VAL A 11 3.07 -13.71 -8.99
N TRP A 12 3.18 -13.94 -7.70
CA TRP A 12 4.03 -14.96 -7.12
C TRP A 12 3.22 -16.23 -6.90
N ASP A 13 3.48 -17.27 -7.70
CA ASP A 13 3.00 -18.62 -7.45
C ASP A 13 3.83 -19.24 -6.31
N LEU A 14 3.17 -19.40 -5.16
CA LEU A 14 3.80 -19.92 -3.95
C LEU A 14 4.09 -21.42 -4.07
N TYR A 15 3.37 -22.20 -4.87
CA TYR A 15 3.68 -23.62 -5.03
C TYR A 15 4.93 -23.85 -5.87
N SER A 16 5.06 -23.17 -7.02
CA SER A 16 6.26 -23.28 -7.85
C SER A 16 7.43 -22.40 -7.39
N ASN A 17 7.18 -21.48 -6.46
CA ASN A 17 8.10 -20.43 -6.01
C ASN A 17 8.64 -19.60 -7.19
N ARG A 18 7.73 -19.10 -8.04
CA ARG A 18 8.07 -18.30 -9.22
C ARG A 18 7.15 -17.11 -9.39
N VAL A 19 7.72 -16.02 -9.88
CA VAL A 19 6.98 -14.89 -10.42
C VAL A 19 6.56 -15.24 -11.84
N MET A 20 5.24 -15.18 -12.09
CA MET A 20 4.64 -15.56 -13.36
C MET A 20 3.71 -14.45 -13.85
N PRO A 21 3.45 -14.36 -15.17
CA PRO A 21 2.39 -13.48 -15.67
C PRO A 21 1.03 -13.85 -15.08
N CYS A 22 0.22 -12.85 -14.73
CA CYS A 22 -1.06 -13.08 -14.04
C CYS A 22 -2.05 -13.94 -14.82
N TRP A 23 -2.01 -13.90 -16.16
CA TRP A 23 -2.91 -14.67 -17.01
C TRP A 23 -2.68 -16.19 -16.95
N VAL A 24 -1.64 -16.65 -16.25
CA VAL A 24 -1.37 -18.07 -16.02
C VAL A 24 -2.17 -18.61 -14.82
N MET A 25 -2.67 -17.74 -13.93
CA MET A 25 -3.49 -18.16 -12.78
C MET A 25 -4.73 -18.92 -13.25
N LYS A 26 -5.00 -20.05 -12.61
CA LYS A 26 -6.22 -20.83 -12.85
C LYS A 26 -7.43 -20.12 -12.25
N ASP A 27 -8.61 -20.36 -12.82
CA ASP A 27 -9.91 -20.09 -12.20
C ASP A 27 -10.19 -18.67 -11.69
N LYS A 28 -9.76 -17.62 -12.39
CA LYS A 28 -10.00 -16.20 -12.03
C LYS A 28 -9.65 -15.87 -10.57
N GLN A 29 -8.80 -16.67 -9.92
CA GLN A 29 -8.40 -16.42 -8.55
C GLN A 29 -7.59 -15.12 -8.51
N TRP A 30 -7.99 -14.20 -7.64
CA TRP A 30 -7.24 -12.97 -7.45
C TRP A 30 -6.09 -13.23 -6.47
N PRO A 31 -4.88 -12.72 -6.72
CA PRO A 31 -3.75 -12.99 -5.85
C PRO A 31 -3.94 -12.29 -4.50
N ARG A 32 -3.53 -12.95 -3.42
CA ARG A 32 -3.55 -12.30 -2.10
C ARG A 32 -2.42 -11.29 -1.98
N PRO A 33 -2.72 -10.01 -1.74
CA PRO A 33 -1.67 -9.00 -1.67
C PRO A 33 -0.97 -9.02 -0.32
N ILE A 34 0.35 -8.77 -0.34
CA ILE A 34 1.19 -8.65 0.84
C ILE A 34 1.68 -7.21 0.92
N SER A 35 1.27 -6.51 1.97
CA SER A 35 1.79 -5.17 2.29
C SER A 35 2.74 -5.26 3.48
N HIS A 36 3.73 -4.37 3.50
CA HIS A 36 4.75 -4.39 4.54
C HIS A 36 5.32 -3.00 4.84
N ALA A 37 5.83 -2.83 6.06
CA ALA A 37 6.55 -1.63 6.43
C ALA A 37 7.85 -1.49 5.63
N TRP A 38 8.26 -0.24 5.41
CA TRP A 38 9.60 0.00 4.89
C TRP A 38 10.62 -0.14 6.01
N VAL A 39 11.83 -0.49 5.62
CA VAL A 39 12.99 -0.51 6.50
C VAL A 39 14.10 0.35 5.90
N ASP A 40 15.16 0.65 6.65
CA ASP A 40 16.22 1.51 6.13
C ASP A 40 16.90 0.89 4.91
N GLU A 41 17.38 1.72 3.97
CA GLU A 41 18.13 1.22 2.80
C GLU A 41 19.39 0.47 3.23
N THR A 42 20.02 0.87 4.34
CA THR A 42 21.19 0.20 4.91
C THR A 42 20.86 -1.18 5.48
N ASP A 43 19.60 -1.46 5.81
CA ASP A 43 19.13 -2.76 6.28
C ASP A 43 18.62 -3.67 5.16
N ARG A 44 18.58 -3.16 3.92
CA ARG A 44 18.15 -3.90 2.73
C ARG A 44 19.35 -4.50 1.99
N ALA A 45 19.08 -5.58 1.29
CA ALA A 45 19.97 -6.18 0.31
C ALA A 45 19.20 -6.38 -1.01
N ASP A 46 19.85 -6.01 -2.11
CA ASP A 46 19.36 -6.23 -3.47
C ASP A 46 19.81 -7.63 -3.93
N ILE A 47 18.95 -8.63 -3.74
CA ILE A 47 19.32 -10.04 -3.94
C ILE A 47 18.83 -10.52 -5.31
N TRP A 48 19.74 -11.11 -6.08
CA TRP A 48 19.43 -11.76 -7.35
C TRP A 48 18.92 -13.17 -7.11
N MET A 49 17.69 -13.45 -7.54
CA MET A 49 17.01 -14.69 -7.21
C MET A 49 16.39 -15.36 -8.45
N PRO A 50 16.34 -16.70 -8.52
CA PRO A 50 15.71 -17.41 -9.63
C PRO A 50 14.18 -17.23 -9.66
N ILE A 51 13.59 -16.79 -8.56
CA ILE A 51 12.14 -16.57 -8.38
C ILE A 51 11.54 -15.70 -9.50
N ASN A 52 12.25 -14.67 -9.95
CA ASN A 52 11.84 -13.78 -11.04
C ASN A 52 12.71 -13.96 -12.30
N GLY A 53 13.35 -15.13 -12.45
CA GLY A 53 14.22 -15.43 -13.59
C GLY A 53 15.50 -14.60 -13.65
N TYR A 54 15.95 -14.02 -12.53
CA TYR A 54 17.09 -13.09 -12.49
C TYR A 54 16.90 -11.87 -13.41
N GLU A 55 15.67 -11.40 -13.56
CA GLU A 55 15.38 -10.22 -14.39
C GLU A 55 15.56 -8.88 -13.65
N TRP A 56 15.37 -8.84 -12.34
CA TRP A 56 15.65 -7.68 -11.48
C TRP A 56 16.10 -8.14 -10.09
N PRO A 57 16.89 -7.33 -9.36
CA PRO A 57 17.19 -7.64 -7.97
C PRO A 57 15.93 -7.49 -7.10
N VAL A 58 15.83 -8.28 -6.03
CA VAL A 58 14.72 -8.23 -5.07
C VAL A 58 15.21 -7.49 -3.81
N PRO A 59 14.71 -6.27 -3.53
CA PRO A 59 15.09 -5.52 -2.34
C PRO A 59 14.36 -6.08 -1.12
N ILE A 60 15.05 -6.89 -0.32
CA ILE A 60 14.53 -7.42 0.95
C ILE A 60 15.45 -7.07 2.11
N LEU A 61 14.91 -7.18 3.30
CA LEU A 61 15.65 -7.09 4.55
C LEU A 61 16.80 -8.12 4.59
N LYS A 62 17.97 -7.72 5.08
CA LYS A 62 19.14 -8.60 5.23
C LYS A 62 18.88 -9.81 6.13
N ASP A 63 17.98 -9.66 7.10
CA ASP A 63 17.54 -10.69 8.04
C ASP A 63 16.25 -11.39 7.60
N ALA A 64 15.61 -10.97 6.51
CA ALA A 64 14.41 -11.64 6.01
C ALA A 64 14.75 -12.81 5.10
N ASN A 65 13.86 -13.81 5.10
CA ASN A 65 13.95 -14.97 4.23
C ASN A 65 12.63 -15.17 3.48
N LEU A 66 12.66 -15.05 2.15
CA LEU A 66 11.49 -15.26 1.30
C LEU A 66 10.90 -16.66 1.42
N ASP A 67 11.71 -17.69 1.72
CA ASP A 67 11.19 -19.04 1.93
C ASP A 67 10.34 -19.14 3.21
N LEU A 68 10.68 -18.39 4.26
CA LEU A 68 9.87 -18.32 5.49
C LEU A 68 8.56 -17.58 5.24
N ILE A 69 8.63 -16.44 4.54
CA ILE A 69 7.43 -15.69 4.12
C ILE A 69 6.52 -16.60 3.29
N ARG A 70 7.10 -17.33 2.34
CA ARG A 70 6.38 -18.30 1.50
C ARG A 70 5.69 -19.38 2.34
N ILE A 71 6.40 -19.98 3.30
CA ILE A 71 5.82 -21.00 4.19
C ILE A 71 4.66 -20.41 5.00
N GLU A 72 4.79 -19.19 5.51
CA GLU A 72 3.72 -18.51 6.23
C GLU A 72 2.50 -18.30 5.32
N MET A 73 2.69 -17.84 4.08
CA MET A 73 1.58 -17.66 3.13
C MET A 73 0.92 -19.00 2.76
N LEU A 74 1.72 -20.07 2.58
CA LEU A 74 1.20 -21.42 2.30
C LEU A 74 0.38 -21.96 3.48
N ASN A 75 0.79 -21.70 4.72
CA ASN A 75 0.04 -22.08 5.92
C ASN A 75 -1.30 -21.32 6.04
N LEU A 76 -1.39 -20.12 5.48
CA LEU A 76 -2.65 -19.37 5.32
C LEU A 76 -3.51 -19.88 4.14
N GLY A 77 -3.08 -20.94 3.45
CA GLY A 77 -3.80 -21.54 2.33
C GLY A 77 -3.71 -20.73 1.02
N ILE A 78 -2.70 -19.88 0.88
CA ILE A 78 -2.53 -19.00 -0.28
C ILE A 78 -1.76 -19.75 -1.37
N GLU A 79 -2.29 -19.75 -2.60
CA GLU A 79 -1.61 -20.27 -3.79
C GLU A 79 -0.87 -19.16 -4.56
N TYR A 80 -1.58 -18.07 -4.89
CA TYR A 80 -1.03 -16.91 -5.57
C TYR A 80 -0.98 -15.70 -4.63
N ALA A 81 0.21 -15.12 -4.48
CA ALA A 81 0.42 -13.88 -3.76
C ALA A 81 0.83 -12.75 -4.71
N TRP A 82 0.57 -11.51 -4.30
CA TRP A 82 1.16 -10.34 -4.93
C TRP A 82 2.01 -9.61 -3.91
N LEU A 83 3.30 -9.49 -4.19
CA LEU A 83 4.28 -8.80 -3.36
C LEU A 83 5.02 -7.82 -4.25
N ASP A 84 4.97 -6.53 -3.95
CA ASP A 84 5.49 -5.44 -4.79
C ASP A 84 6.97 -5.64 -5.18
N VAL A 85 7.83 -6.01 -4.22
CA VAL A 85 9.26 -6.25 -4.44
C VAL A 85 9.54 -7.43 -5.40
N LEU A 86 8.57 -8.34 -5.57
CA LEU A 86 8.64 -9.45 -6.53
C LEU A 86 7.87 -9.19 -7.82
N CYS A 87 6.67 -8.63 -7.74
CA CYS A 87 5.72 -8.55 -8.84
C CYS A 87 5.85 -7.25 -9.66
N LEU A 88 6.58 -6.27 -9.15
CA LEU A 88 7.02 -5.09 -9.90
C LEU A 88 8.50 -5.23 -10.24
N ARG A 89 8.87 -4.82 -11.45
CA ARG A 89 10.28 -4.75 -11.85
C ARG A 89 10.97 -3.71 -10.99
N GLN A 90 12.04 -4.10 -10.30
CA GLN A 90 12.78 -3.24 -9.38
C GLN A 90 13.97 -2.59 -10.09
N LYS A 91 14.48 -1.51 -9.48
CA LYS A 91 15.64 -0.78 -10.00
C LYS A 91 16.91 -1.63 -9.87
N GLY A 92 17.84 -1.49 -10.81
CA GLY A 92 19.18 -2.07 -10.75
C GLY A 92 19.36 -3.34 -11.57
N GLY A 93 18.40 -3.69 -12.43
CA GLY A 93 18.49 -4.88 -13.28
C GLY A 93 18.50 -4.60 -14.79
N PRO A 94 18.72 -5.65 -15.62
CA PRO A 94 18.50 -5.56 -17.06
C PRO A 94 17.08 -5.04 -17.38
N GLY A 95 16.97 -4.13 -18.35
CA GLY A 95 15.67 -3.62 -18.77
C GLY A 95 15.12 -2.47 -17.91
N GLU A 96 15.98 -1.58 -17.39
CA GLU A 96 15.54 -0.33 -16.73
C GLU A 96 14.57 0.49 -17.59
N ASN A 97 14.73 0.48 -18.92
CA ASN A 97 13.78 1.09 -19.84
C ASN A 97 12.40 0.43 -19.78
N LEU A 98 12.34 -0.90 -19.67
CA LEU A 98 11.09 -1.64 -19.48
C LEU A 98 10.48 -1.32 -18.13
N ARG A 99 11.29 -1.21 -17.06
CA ARG A 99 10.80 -0.81 -15.73
C ARG A 99 10.06 0.52 -15.78
N VAL A 100 10.65 1.54 -16.41
CA VAL A 100 10.03 2.86 -16.54
C VAL A 100 8.70 2.78 -17.30
N GLU A 101 8.63 1.98 -18.38
CA GLU A 101 7.38 1.80 -19.13
C GLU A 101 6.33 0.98 -18.37
N GLU A 102 6.73 -0.10 -17.69
CA GLU A 102 5.86 -0.92 -16.85
C GLU A 102 5.28 -0.07 -15.70
N TRP A 103 6.12 0.73 -15.02
CA TRP A 103 5.70 1.53 -13.87
C TRP A 103 4.66 2.60 -14.21
N LYS A 104 4.64 3.13 -15.44
CA LYS A 104 3.58 4.07 -15.89
C LYS A 104 2.18 3.48 -15.72
N LEU A 105 2.06 2.15 -15.84
CA LEU A 105 0.81 1.41 -15.70
C LEU A 105 0.71 0.71 -14.34
N ASP A 106 1.73 -0.05 -13.96
CA ASP A 106 1.63 -1.02 -12.87
C ASP A 106 1.58 -0.33 -11.49
N VAL A 107 2.43 0.68 -11.24
CA VAL A 107 2.48 1.45 -9.98
C VAL A 107 1.16 2.14 -9.65
N PRO A 108 0.55 2.92 -10.54
CA PRO A 108 -0.68 3.62 -10.20
C PRO A 108 -1.88 2.67 -10.08
N THR A 109 -1.78 1.42 -10.53
CA THR A 109 -2.84 0.40 -10.41
C THR A 109 -2.70 -0.52 -9.18
N ILE A 110 -1.67 -0.38 -8.35
CA ILE A 110 -1.41 -1.29 -7.20
C ILE A 110 -2.63 -1.48 -6.31
N GLY A 111 -3.39 -0.40 -6.03
CA GLY A 111 -4.56 -0.47 -5.16
C GLY A 111 -5.66 -1.42 -5.64
N SER A 112 -5.69 -1.79 -6.94
CA SER A 112 -6.66 -2.77 -7.46
C SER A 112 -6.43 -4.15 -6.85
N VAL A 113 -5.18 -4.47 -6.53
CA VAL A 113 -4.82 -5.76 -5.94
C VAL A 113 -5.35 -5.86 -4.51
N TYR A 114 -5.29 -4.75 -3.76
CA TYR A 114 -5.70 -4.65 -2.36
C TYR A 114 -7.20 -4.46 -2.15
N GLY A 115 -7.95 -4.07 -3.18
CA GLY A 115 -9.40 -3.87 -3.09
C GLY A 115 -10.26 -5.13 -3.22
N CYS A 116 -9.70 -6.29 -3.57
CA CYS A 116 -10.50 -7.47 -3.91
C CYS A 116 -10.35 -8.67 -2.97
N GLU A 117 -9.22 -8.81 -2.29
CA GLU A 117 -8.88 -9.99 -1.48
C GLU A 117 -8.36 -9.61 -0.11
N GLN A 118 -8.34 -10.59 0.80
CA GLN A 118 -7.78 -10.41 2.14
C GLN A 118 -6.27 -10.11 2.06
N ALA A 119 -5.87 -8.91 2.50
CA ALA A 119 -4.49 -8.47 2.52
C ALA A 119 -3.71 -9.10 3.69
N VAL A 120 -2.44 -9.39 3.47
CA VAL A 120 -1.53 -9.86 4.52
C VAL A 120 -0.56 -8.73 4.87
N LEU A 121 -0.51 -8.33 6.14
CA LEU A 121 0.18 -7.11 6.59
C LEU A 121 1.37 -7.44 7.50
N TYR A 122 2.58 -7.14 7.05
CA TYR A 122 3.79 -7.16 7.87
C TYR A 122 4.08 -5.75 8.44
N LEU A 123 3.57 -5.47 9.63
CA LEU A 123 3.64 -4.11 10.22
C LEU A 123 5.04 -3.72 10.71
N SER A 124 5.88 -4.69 11.07
CA SER A 124 7.26 -4.47 11.55
C SER A 124 8.34 -4.64 10.46
N GLY A 125 7.92 -4.91 9.22
CA GLY A 125 8.80 -5.17 8.07
C GLY A 125 8.61 -6.57 7.49
N LEU A 126 8.82 -6.70 6.19
CA LEU A 126 8.54 -7.94 5.44
C LEU A 126 9.29 -9.14 6.03
N GLY A 127 8.56 -10.17 6.44
CA GLY A 127 9.12 -11.41 7.00
C GLY A 127 9.62 -11.29 8.45
N ARG A 128 9.40 -10.15 9.12
CA ARG A 128 9.72 -9.99 10.55
C ARG A 128 8.53 -10.36 11.42
N PRO A 129 8.79 -10.93 12.61
CA PRO A 129 7.80 -11.00 13.67
C PRO A 129 7.23 -9.62 13.98
N LEU A 130 5.96 -9.56 14.34
CA LEU A 130 5.31 -8.36 14.82
C LEU A 130 5.87 -8.00 16.20
N SER A 131 6.58 -6.89 16.26
CA SER A 131 7.16 -6.35 17.49
C SER A 131 6.95 -4.85 17.57
N LEU A 132 6.88 -4.34 18.80
CA LEU A 132 6.76 -2.91 19.10
C LEU A 132 7.98 -2.45 19.90
N SER A 133 8.76 -1.53 19.33
CA SER A 133 9.90 -0.87 19.96
C SER A 133 9.64 0.63 20.11
N ALA A 134 10.34 1.27 21.04
CA ALA A 134 10.21 2.70 21.28
C ALA A 134 10.45 3.52 20.00
N GLY A 135 9.43 4.30 19.62
CA GLY A 135 9.48 5.16 18.42
C GLY A 135 9.02 4.48 17.12
N ASP A 136 8.71 3.19 17.11
CA ASP A 136 8.29 2.48 15.90
C ASP A 136 7.05 3.09 15.25
N LEU A 137 6.05 3.49 16.06
CA LEU A 137 4.81 4.10 15.57
C LEU A 137 4.99 5.53 15.05
N ASP A 138 6.04 6.22 15.51
CA ASP A 138 6.35 7.60 15.14
C ASP A 138 7.35 7.68 13.98
N SER A 139 7.99 6.56 13.63
CA SER A 139 8.91 6.45 12.51
C SER A 139 8.22 6.68 11.18
N ASP A 140 8.86 7.44 10.30
CA ASP A 140 8.43 7.61 8.90
C ASP A 140 8.40 6.30 8.09
N ARG A 141 9.01 5.25 8.65
CA ARG A 141 9.02 3.89 8.09
C ARG A 141 7.85 3.02 8.58
N CYS A 142 7.17 3.46 9.64
CA CYS A 142 6.01 2.79 10.21
C CYS A 142 4.96 2.51 9.13
N TRP A 143 4.40 1.30 9.13
CA TRP A 143 3.37 0.91 8.16
C TRP A 143 2.21 1.90 8.11
N PHE A 144 1.71 2.36 9.27
CA PHE A 144 0.59 3.29 9.37
C PHE A 144 0.87 4.68 8.77
N ARG A 145 2.15 5.06 8.64
CA ARG A 145 2.57 6.39 8.20
C ARG A 145 2.94 6.43 6.73
N ARG A 146 2.92 5.33 5.98
CA ARG A 146 3.30 5.35 4.56
C ARG A 146 2.15 5.80 3.67
N ALA A 147 2.43 6.61 2.65
CA ALA A 147 1.41 7.09 1.72
C ALA A 147 0.71 5.93 0.99
N TRP A 148 1.50 5.00 0.44
CA TRP A 148 0.98 3.85 -0.29
C TRP A 148 0.12 2.92 0.56
N THR A 149 0.42 2.76 1.85
CA THR A 149 -0.34 1.83 2.70
C THR A 149 -1.79 2.27 2.95
N LEU A 150 -2.17 3.51 2.59
CA LEU A 150 -3.55 3.99 2.74
C LEU A 150 -4.51 3.25 1.81
N GLN A 151 -4.04 2.87 0.62
CA GLN A 151 -4.79 2.03 -0.31
C GLN A 151 -4.55 0.54 -0.10
N GLU A 152 -3.62 0.14 0.78
CA GLU A 152 -3.23 -1.26 1.02
C GLU A 152 -3.90 -1.87 2.26
N VAL A 153 -4.76 -1.10 2.95
CA VAL A 153 -5.50 -1.58 4.13
C VAL A 153 -6.42 -2.75 3.78
N GLY A 154 -7.03 -2.72 2.58
CA GLY A 154 -8.04 -3.69 2.14
C GLY A 154 -9.34 -3.63 2.95
N GLU A 155 -10.35 -4.41 2.53
CA GLU A 155 -11.57 -4.63 3.33
C GLU A 155 -11.34 -5.67 4.43
N ASN A 156 -10.58 -6.72 4.10
CA ASN A 156 -10.22 -7.80 5.00
C ASN A 156 -8.70 -7.90 5.11
N ARG A 157 -8.18 -8.20 6.30
CA ARG A 157 -6.75 -8.31 6.53
C ARG A 157 -6.36 -9.40 7.53
N VAL A 158 -5.14 -9.90 7.38
CA VAL A 158 -4.43 -10.75 8.35
C VAL A 158 -3.14 -10.04 8.70
N ILE A 159 -2.81 -9.96 9.98
CA ILE A 159 -1.51 -9.45 10.42
C ILE A 159 -0.54 -10.63 10.41
N ALA A 160 0.55 -10.48 9.65
CA ALA A 160 1.61 -11.49 9.53
C ALA A 160 2.71 -11.26 10.57
N GLY A 161 3.53 -12.29 10.76
CA GLY A 161 4.54 -12.31 11.82
C GLY A 161 3.94 -12.35 13.22
N ASP A 162 2.66 -12.74 13.36
CA ASP A 162 2.04 -12.90 14.67
C ASP A 162 2.70 -14.05 15.43
N THR A 163 3.00 -13.82 16.69
CA THR A 163 3.74 -14.76 17.55
C THR A 163 3.06 -14.85 18.89
N GLU A 164 3.06 -16.03 19.51
CA GLU A 164 2.52 -16.23 20.85
C GLU A 164 3.11 -15.21 21.85
N GLY A 165 2.23 -14.51 22.57
CA GLY A 165 2.63 -13.43 23.50
C GLY A 165 3.02 -12.12 22.83
N GLY A 166 2.85 -11.99 21.51
CA GLY A 166 3.06 -10.77 20.75
C GLY A 166 1.97 -9.71 20.97
N PRO A 167 2.11 -8.52 20.33
CA PRO A 167 1.24 -7.38 20.57
C PRO A 167 -0.27 -7.64 20.34
N LEU A 168 -0.61 -8.59 19.48
CA LEU A 168 -2.00 -8.93 19.17
C LEU A 168 -2.68 -9.78 20.25
N HIS A 169 -1.91 -10.48 21.08
CA HIS A 169 -2.42 -11.35 22.14
C HIS A 169 -2.45 -10.68 23.51
N ALA A 170 -2.08 -9.40 23.60
CA ALA A 170 -2.15 -8.67 24.84
C ALA A 170 -3.62 -8.43 25.23
N GLU A 171 -3.91 -8.51 26.52
CA GLU A 171 -5.24 -8.20 27.06
C GLU A 171 -5.31 -6.74 27.53
N PRO A 172 -6.41 -6.02 27.25
CA PRO A 172 -6.58 -4.67 27.75
C PRO A 172 -6.73 -4.67 29.28
N ILE A 173 -6.27 -3.59 29.93
CA ILE A 173 -6.34 -3.43 31.38
C ILE A 173 -7.68 -2.87 31.86
N ASP A 174 -8.50 -2.35 30.93
CA ASP A 174 -9.81 -1.77 31.20
C ASP A 174 -10.78 -1.98 30.02
N GLY A 175 -12.04 -1.57 30.21
CA GLY A 175 -13.07 -1.61 29.18
C GLY A 175 -12.95 -0.53 28.09
N GLU A 176 -12.02 0.42 28.24
CA GLU A 176 -11.74 1.47 27.25
C GLU A 176 -10.73 0.99 26.18
N GLY A 177 -10.13 -0.18 26.40
CA GLY A 177 -9.13 -0.77 25.51
C GLY A 177 -7.77 -0.10 25.64
N ASN A 178 -7.44 0.37 26.85
CA ASN A 178 -6.09 0.73 27.23
C ASN A 178 -5.31 -0.53 27.61
N TYR A 179 -3.99 -0.45 27.49
CA TYR A 179 -3.06 -1.52 27.81
C TYR A 179 -2.04 -1.05 28.84
N ALA A 180 -1.35 -1.99 29.49
CA ALA A 180 -0.31 -1.67 30.47
C ALA A 180 0.81 -0.78 29.90
N ASP A 181 1.04 -0.89 28.59
CA ASP A 181 1.99 -0.08 27.85
C ASP A 181 1.25 0.93 26.93
N GLU A 182 1.68 2.19 26.97
CA GLU A 182 1.07 3.28 26.18
C GLU A 182 1.25 3.06 24.67
N MET A 183 2.40 2.52 24.24
CA MET A 183 2.66 2.22 22.83
C MET A 183 1.76 1.11 22.34
N LEU A 184 1.54 0.08 23.16
CA LEU A 184 0.59 -0.98 22.85
C LEU A 184 -0.84 -0.44 22.73
N THR A 185 -1.22 0.50 23.61
CA THR A 185 -2.50 1.22 23.50
C THR A 185 -2.62 1.97 22.18
N ARG A 186 -1.60 2.75 21.81
CA ARG A 186 -1.54 3.49 20.54
C ARG A 186 -1.57 2.55 19.34
N PHE A 187 -0.88 1.42 19.39
CA PHE A 187 -0.89 0.40 18.33
C PHE A 187 -2.30 -0.14 18.08
N HIS A 188 -3.00 -0.56 19.14
CA HIS A 188 -4.39 -1.05 19.03
C HIS A 188 -5.37 0.04 18.62
N GLN A 189 -5.15 1.29 19.02
CA GLN A 189 -5.93 2.43 18.50
C GLN A 189 -5.71 2.63 16.99
N GLN A 190 -4.46 2.56 16.50
CA GLN A 190 -4.16 2.66 15.08
C GLN A 190 -4.76 1.49 14.28
N LEU A 191 -4.68 0.26 14.80
CA LEU A 191 -5.33 -0.91 14.18
C LEU A 191 -6.85 -0.74 14.05
N ARG A 192 -7.52 -0.25 15.10
CA ARG A 192 -8.96 0.05 15.07
C ARG A 192 -9.29 1.21 14.14
N ALA A 193 -8.41 2.22 14.05
CA ALA A 193 -8.59 3.33 13.12
C ALA A 193 -8.58 2.85 11.66
N LEU A 194 -7.86 1.76 11.33
CA LEU A 194 -7.93 1.16 9.99
C LEU A 194 -9.33 0.67 9.62
N ASP A 195 -10.12 0.19 10.58
CA ASP A 195 -11.51 -0.25 10.32
C ASP A 195 -12.42 0.92 9.95
N ASN A 196 -12.11 2.12 10.45
CA ASN A 196 -12.82 3.35 10.10
C ASN A 196 -12.43 3.88 8.71
N ILE A 197 -11.32 3.41 8.14
CA ILE A 197 -10.86 3.73 6.77
C ILE A 197 -11.39 2.65 5.81
N SER A 198 -12.58 2.09 6.06
CA SER A 198 -13.23 1.17 5.11
C SER A 198 -13.34 1.81 3.71
N PRO A 199 -13.14 1.08 2.60
CA PRO A 199 -13.38 1.59 1.24
C PRO A 199 -14.76 2.24 1.07
N ASP A 200 -15.75 1.80 1.85
CA ASP A 200 -17.12 2.34 1.86
C ASP A 200 -17.28 3.63 2.68
N SER A 201 -16.24 4.09 3.38
CA SER A 201 -16.29 5.36 4.09
C SER A 201 -16.23 6.50 3.05
N TYR A 202 -17.39 6.97 2.59
CA TYR A 202 -17.55 8.06 1.61
C TYR A 202 -17.08 9.45 2.12
N GLN A 203 -16.09 9.51 3.01
CA GLN A 203 -15.62 10.75 3.62
C GLN A 203 -14.29 11.18 2.99
N ILE A 204 -14.38 11.88 1.85
CA ILE A 204 -13.20 12.37 1.13
C ILE A 204 -12.25 13.18 2.04
N PHE A 205 -12.77 14.04 2.92
CA PHE A 205 -11.94 14.83 3.83
C PHE A 205 -11.21 13.99 4.87
N GLY A 206 -11.79 12.88 5.33
CA GLY A 206 -11.12 11.94 6.23
C GLY A 206 -9.93 11.27 5.53
N VAL A 207 -10.13 10.78 4.30
CA VAL A 207 -9.06 10.20 3.48
C VAL A 207 -7.95 11.21 3.20
N LEU A 208 -8.29 12.47 2.90
CA LEU A 208 -7.32 13.53 2.66
C LEU A 208 -6.55 13.90 3.95
N ALA A 209 -7.21 13.96 5.10
CA ALA A 209 -6.57 14.20 6.39
C ALA A 209 -5.57 13.09 6.76
N GLU A 210 -5.94 11.82 6.52
CA GLU A 210 -5.05 10.68 6.70
C GLU A 210 -3.82 10.76 5.78
N MET A 211 -4.01 11.10 4.50
CA MET A 211 -2.88 11.26 3.56
C MET A 211 -1.95 12.42 3.92
N ARG A 212 -2.47 13.46 4.58
CA ARG A 212 -1.66 14.60 5.03
C ARG A 212 -0.56 14.16 5.99
N GLY A 213 -0.90 13.34 6.98
CA GLY A 213 0.04 12.80 7.98
C GLY A 213 0.99 11.73 7.47
N ARG A 214 0.79 11.22 6.25
CA ARG A 214 1.61 10.14 5.67
C ARG A 214 2.91 10.65 5.04
N VAL A 215 3.84 9.73 4.84
CA VAL A 215 5.19 9.95 4.30
C VAL A 215 5.35 9.17 3.00
N SER A 216 6.00 9.78 2.02
CA SER A 216 6.30 9.15 0.74
C SER A 216 7.74 9.41 0.30
N ALA A 217 8.29 8.49 -0.51
CA ALA A 217 9.61 8.70 -1.11
C ALA A 217 9.55 9.77 -2.22
N LYS A 218 8.48 9.77 -3.02
CA LYS A 218 8.20 10.83 -3.98
C LYS A 218 6.94 11.57 -3.55
N PRO A 219 6.91 12.92 -3.62
CA PRO A 219 5.70 13.67 -3.29
C PRO A 219 4.47 13.23 -4.09
N VAL A 220 4.65 12.84 -5.37
CA VAL A 220 3.56 12.40 -6.26
C VAL A 220 2.90 11.10 -5.79
N ASP A 221 3.59 10.27 -5.00
CA ASP A 221 3.05 9.03 -4.45
C ASP A 221 1.86 9.30 -3.51
N LYS A 222 1.82 10.46 -2.83
CA LYS A 222 0.66 10.84 -2.03
C LYS A 222 -0.59 11.02 -2.90
N VAL A 223 -0.44 11.59 -4.09
CA VAL A 223 -1.55 11.71 -5.04
C VAL A 223 -1.93 10.34 -5.59
N ALA A 224 -0.94 9.53 -5.98
CA ALA A 224 -1.19 8.21 -6.53
C ALA A 224 -1.88 7.27 -5.52
N GLY A 225 -1.45 7.28 -4.25
CA GLY A 225 -2.02 6.49 -3.17
C GLY A 225 -3.45 6.90 -2.76
N LEU A 226 -3.95 8.05 -3.24
CA LEU A 226 -5.35 8.44 -3.07
C LEU A 226 -6.28 7.81 -4.12
N ALA A 227 -5.75 7.35 -5.25
CA ALA A 227 -6.57 7.09 -6.42
C ALA A 227 -7.67 6.03 -6.21
N PHE A 228 -7.33 4.92 -5.55
CA PHE A 228 -8.30 3.87 -5.22
C PHE A 228 -9.22 4.26 -4.06
N ARG A 229 -8.71 5.06 -3.12
CA ARG A 229 -9.49 5.55 -1.97
C ARG A 229 -10.52 6.61 -2.35
N LEU A 230 -10.33 7.28 -3.48
CA LEU A 230 -11.28 8.24 -4.04
C LEU A 230 -12.10 7.65 -5.20
N GLU A 231 -12.14 6.31 -5.28
CA GLU A 231 -12.93 5.52 -6.23
C GLU A 231 -12.77 5.91 -7.71
N SER A 232 -11.60 6.41 -8.10
CA SER A 232 -11.37 6.75 -9.51
C SER A 232 -11.52 5.52 -10.42
N THR A 233 -12.38 5.61 -11.43
CA THR A 233 -12.56 4.53 -12.42
C THR A 233 -11.45 4.52 -13.48
N THR A 234 -10.79 5.67 -13.64
CA THR A 234 -9.63 5.85 -14.50
C THR A 234 -8.62 6.75 -13.81
N ILE A 235 -7.34 6.58 -14.12
CA ILE A 235 -6.25 7.34 -13.51
C ILE A 235 -5.24 7.79 -14.58
N SER A 236 -4.44 8.80 -14.26
CA SER A 236 -3.31 9.20 -15.11
C SER A 236 -2.21 8.16 -15.07
N VAL A 237 -1.39 8.11 -16.13
CA VAL A 237 -0.15 7.31 -16.09
C VAL A 237 0.77 7.87 -15.01
N TYR A 238 1.47 7.00 -14.31
CA TYR A 238 2.42 7.44 -13.29
C TYR A 238 3.63 8.09 -13.94
N ASN A 239 3.99 9.26 -13.42
CA ASN A 239 5.15 10.02 -13.86
C ASN A 239 5.79 10.69 -12.64
N GLU A 240 6.97 10.21 -12.25
CA GLU A 240 7.72 10.72 -11.11
C GLU A 240 8.05 12.22 -11.21
N ASN A 241 8.10 12.76 -12.43
CA ASN A 241 8.44 14.15 -12.72
C ASN A 241 7.20 15.06 -12.90
N GLN A 242 5.99 14.52 -12.71
CA GLN A 242 4.78 15.33 -12.80
C GLN A 242 4.71 16.31 -11.62
N SER A 243 4.24 17.54 -11.88
CA SER A 243 3.96 18.48 -10.80
C SER A 243 2.83 17.95 -9.91
N LEU A 244 2.90 18.24 -8.61
CA LEU A 244 1.90 17.76 -7.65
C LEU A 244 0.50 18.29 -7.97
N GLU A 245 0.39 19.59 -8.25
CA GLU A 245 -0.87 20.20 -8.68
C GLU A 245 -1.39 19.58 -9.99
N GLY A 246 -0.49 19.22 -10.91
CA GLY A 246 -0.87 18.56 -12.16
C GLY A 246 -1.38 17.13 -11.94
N ALA A 247 -0.74 16.36 -11.06
CA ALA A 247 -1.17 15.02 -10.68
C ALA A 247 -2.52 15.07 -9.93
N TRP A 248 -2.64 15.97 -8.95
CA TRP A 248 -3.86 16.19 -8.19
C TRP A 248 -5.02 16.62 -9.10
N THR A 249 -4.75 17.55 -10.01
CA THR A 249 -5.70 17.96 -11.06
C THR A 249 -6.22 16.78 -11.84
N ALA A 250 -5.31 15.93 -12.32
CA ALA A 250 -5.67 14.76 -13.11
C ALA A 250 -6.53 13.78 -12.29
N LEU A 251 -6.17 13.55 -11.02
CA LEU A 251 -6.92 12.69 -10.12
C LEU A 251 -8.34 13.23 -9.89
N VAL A 252 -8.51 14.48 -9.47
CA VAL A 252 -9.85 15.05 -9.18
C VAL A 252 -10.78 14.97 -10.38
N ASN A 253 -10.25 15.14 -11.59
CA ASN A 253 -11.03 15.00 -12.82
C ASN A 253 -11.56 13.57 -13.08
N THR A 254 -11.06 12.58 -12.35
CA THR A 254 -11.42 11.15 -12.48
C THR A 254 -12.14 10.55 -11.28
N ILE A 255 -12.11 11.24 -10.13
CA ILE A 255 -12.89 10.87 -8.93
C ILE A 255 -14.37 10.73 -9.31
N ILE A 256 -15.07 9.76 -8.71
CA ILE A 256 -16.51 9.57 -8.96
C ILE A 256 -17.34 10.83 -8.67
N PRO A 257 -18.48 11.03 -9.35
CA PRO A 257 -19.27 12.26 -9.21
C PRO A 257 -19.65 12.62 -7.77
N TRP A 258 -19.96 11.63 -6.93
CA TRP A 258 -20.38 11.83 -5.54
C TRP A 258 -19.27 12.45 -4.68
N LEU A 259 -18.10 11.81 -4.58
CA LEU A 259 -16.96 12.34 -3.82
C LEU A 259 -16.43 13.66 -4.40
N ARG A 260 -16.52 13.85 -5.72
CA ARG A 260 -16.20 15.15 -6.34
C ARG A 260 -17.19 16.24 -5.93
N GLY A 261 -18.46 15.88 -5.77
CA GLY A 261 -19.48 16.74 -5.19
C GLY A 261 -19.13 17.14 -3.76
N ASP A 262 -18.69 16.20 -2.93
CA ASP A 262 -18.28 16.50 -1.55
C ASP A 262 -17.10 17.46 -1.48
N LEU A 263 -16.11 17.33 -2.36
CA LEU A 263 -15.04 18.34 -2.48
C LEU A 263 -15.58 19.72 -2.85
N PHE A 264 -16.53 19.77 -3.78
CA PHE A 264 -17.09 21.02 -4.29
C PHE A 264 -17.97 21.72 -3.24
N PHE A 265 -18.81 20.98 -2.52
CA PHE A 265 -19.75 21.54 -1.54
C PHE A 265 -19.17 21.67 -0.14
N GLY A 266 -18.18 20.84 0.22
CA GLY A 266 -17.64 20.77 1.57
C GLY A 266 -16.48 21.72 1.85
N TYR A 267 -15.88 22.33 0.83
CA TYR A 267 -14.77 23.26 1.01
C TYR A 267 -15.18 24.71 0.71
N PRO A 268 -15.09 25.63 1.69
CA PRO A 268 -15.64 26.98 1.56
C PRO A 268 -14.72 27.97 0.83
N GLU A 269 -13.42 27.69 0.68
CA GLU A 269 -12.48 28.62 0.05
C GLU A 269 -12.32 28.37 -1.44
N GLU A 270 -11.99 29.42 -2.19
CA GLU A 270 -11.65 29.30 -3.60
C GLU A 270 -10.33 28.51 -3.77
N GLY A 271 -10.32 27.64 -4.76
CA GLY A 271 -9.13 26.95 -5.26
C GLY A 271 -8.07 27.94 -5.75
N LYS A 272 -6.81 27.68 -5.37
CA LYS A 272 -5.66 28.53 -5.77
C LYS A 272 -5.09 28.22 -7.16
N GLY A 273 -5.54 27.14 -7.80
CA GLY A 273 -5.10 26.74 -9.14
C GLY A 273 -5.95 27.34 -10.27
N ASP A 274 -5.85 26.76 -11.46
CA ASP A 274 -6.59 27.22 -12.65
C ASP A 274 -8.12 27.21 -12.50
N LYS A 275 -8.65 26.39 -11.57
CA LYS A 275 -10.08 26.25 -11.30
C LYS A 275 -10.41 26.63 -9.86
N LYS A 276 -11.14 27.72 -9.68
CA LYS A 276 -11.57 28.24 -8.36
C LYS A 276 -12.48 27.31 -7.55
N TRP A 277 -13.17 26.37 -8.18
CA TRP A 277 -14.07 25.47 -7.47
C TRP A 277 -13.37 24.24 -6.89
N ARG A 278 -12.09 24.04 -7.24
CA ARG A 278 -11.34 22.86 -6.87
C ARG A 278 -10.19 23.26 -5.97
N LEU A 279 -10.14 22.64 -4.79
CA LEU A 279 -8.97 22.61 -3.92
C LEU A 279 -7.66 22.42 -4.70
N SER A 280 -6.69 23.30 -4.50
CA SER A 280 -5.31 23.03 -4.93
C SER A 280 -4.68 21.97 -4.03
N TRP A 281 -3.63 21.30 -4.50
CA TRP A 281 -2.88 20.35 -3.68
C TRP A 281 -2.37 20.98 -2.38
N ASP A 282 -1.90 22.23 -2.42
CA ASP A 282 -1.45 22.98 -1.25
C ASP A 282 -2.58 23.37 -0.26
N GLN A 283 -3.85 23.19 -0.64
CA GLN A 283 -4.99 23.35 0.28
C GLN A 283 -5.41 21.99 0.88
N VAL A 284 -5.00 20.88 0.26
CA VAL A 284 -5.27 19.51 0.69
C VAL A 284 -4.23 19.03 1.70
N LEU A 285 -2.95 19.31 1.47
CA LEU A 285 -1.85 19.04 2.40
C LEU A 285 -1.58 20.22 3.32
#